data_AF-A0ABD7EP84-F1
#
_entry.id   AF-A0ABD7EP84-F1
#
_cell.length_a   1.000
_cell.length_b   1.000
_cell.length_c   1.000
_cell.angle_alpha   90.00
_cell.angle_beta   90.00
_cell.angle_gamma   90.00
#
_symmetry.space_group_name_H-M   'P 1'
#
loop_
_entity.id
_entity.type
_entity.pdbx_description
1 polymer ?
#
loop_
_entity_poly.entity_id
_entity_poly.type
_entity_poly.pdbx_seq_one_letter_code
_entity_poly.pdbx_strand_id
1 'polypeptide(L)' 'MNIIFVLIPIAILFVVIAGVVFFWAIRSEQFEDLDRQGSNILFDEDEPQQKAVKPSSHDSQP' A
#
# COMPACT_ATOMS: atom_id res chain seq x y z
N MET A 1 -44.33 -0.72 -4.82
CA MET A 1 -43.48 -0.52 -3.61
C MET A 1 -42.76 -1.83 -3.29
N ASN A 2 -41.71 -2.19 -4.06
CA ASN A 2 -40.94 -3.43 -3.88
C ASN A 2 -39.42 -3.21 -3.87
N ILE A 3 -38.94 -2.03 -4.28
CA ILE A 3 -37.51 -1.76 -4.42
C ILE A 3 -36.75 -1.86 -3.09
N ILE A 4 -37.42 -1.58 -1.97
CA ILE A 4 -36.86 -1.70 -0.62
C ILE A 4 -36.36 -3.13 -0.34
N PHE A 5 -37.04 -4.16 -0.84
CA PHE A 5 -36.62 -5.55 -0.67
C PHE A 5 -35.32 -5.89 -1.43
N VAL A 6 -34.98 -5.11 -2.47
CA VAL A 6 -33.73 -5.24 -3.22
C VAL A 6 -32.65 -4.33 -2.63
N LEU A 7 -33.03 -3.15 -2.14
CA LEU A 7 -32.09 -2.15 -1.63
C LEU A 7 -31.48 -2.55 -0.29
N ILE A 8 -32.26 -3.16 0.61
CA ILE A 8 -31.79 -3.63 1.92
C ILE A 8 -30.65 -4.67 1.78
N PRO A 9 -30.80 -5.78 1.03
CA PRO A 9 -29.73 -6.77 0.90
C PRO A 9 -28.48 -6.21 0.20
N ILE A 10 -28.67 -5.32 -0.78
CA ILE A 10 -27.55 -4.63 -1.45
C ILE A 10 -26.78 -3.75 -0.45
N ALA A 11 -27.49 -2.98 0.39
CA ALA A 11 -26.87 -2.16 1.42
C ALA A 11 -26.10 -3.01 2.44
N ILE A 12 -26.68 -4.13 2.88
CA ILE A 12 -26.00 -5.07 3.78
C ILE A 12 -24.73 -5.63 3.12
N LEU A 13 -24.79 -5.99 1.83
CA LEU A 13 -23.63 -6.47 1.09
C LEU A 13 -22.50 -5.43 1.07
N PHE A 14 -22.82 -4.15 0.82
CA PHE A 14 -21.82 -3.08 0.86
C PHE A 14 -21.20 -2.93 2.25
N VAL A 15 -22.00 -3.01 3.31
CA VAL A 15 -21.48 -2.94 4.69
C VAL A 15 -20.55 -4.11 5.00
N VAL A 16 -20.89 -5.33 4.58
CA VAL A 16 -20.03 -6.50 4.75
C VAL A 16 -18.71 -6.33 3.98
N ILE A 17 -18.77 -5.93 2.71
CA ILE A 17 -17.58 -5.71 1.89
C ILE A 17 -16.69 -4.63 2.53
N ALA A 18 -17.28 -3.50 2.93
CA ALA A 18 -16.56 -2.43 3.61
C ALA A 18 -15.92 -2.92 4.90
N GLY A 19 -16.63 -3.71 5.71
CA GLY A 19 -16.09 -4.30 6.94
C GLY A 19 -14.93 -5.24 6.68
N VAL A 20 -15.02 -6.10 5.65
CA VAL A 20 -13.94 -7.01 5.26
C VAL A 20 -12.71 -6.25 4.80
N VAL A 21 -12.88 -5.26 3.92
CA VAL A 21 -11.77 -4.42 3.42
C VAL A 21 -11.14 -3.63 4.56
N PHE A 22 -11.95 -3.06 5.45
CA PHE A 22 -11.48 -2.31 6.60
C PHE A 22 -10.68 -3.18 7.57
N PHE A 23 -11.18 -4.36 7.91
CA PHE A 23 -10.47 -5.29 8.79
C PHE A 23 -9.18 -5.82 8.13
N TRP A 24 -9.21 -6.06 6.82
CA TRP A 24 -8.01 -6.41 6.06
C TRP A 24 -6.97 -5.29 6.10
N ALA A 25 -7.38 -4.03 5.89
CA ALA A 25 -6.49 -2.88 5.93
C ALA A 25 -5.84 -2.68 7.31
N ILE A 26 -6.60 -2.85 8.40
CA ILE A 26 -6.06 -2.82 9.77
C ILE A 26 -4.96 -3.88 9.94
N ARG A 27 -5.20 -5.10 9.44
CA ARG A 27 -4.22 -6.19 9.57
C ARG A 27 -3.05 -6.06 8.59
N SER A 28 -3.15 -5.22 7.57
CA SER A 28 -2.20 -5.14 6.46
C SER A 28 -1.02 -4.19 6.70
N GLU A 29 -0.77 -3.68 7.90
CA GLU A 29 0.32 -2.72 8.18
C GLU A 29 0.40 -1.56 7.15
N GLN A 30 -0.75 -1.19 6.54
CA GLN A 30 -0.85 -0.16 5.49
C GLN A 30 -0.38 1.23 5.96
N PHE A 31 -0.20 1.40 7.27
CA PHE A 31 0.39 2.60 7.86
C PHE A 31 1.91 2.68 7.67
N GLU A 32 2.63 1.55 7.69
CA GLU A 32 4.09 1.54 7.48
C GLU A 32 4.46 1.92 6.05
N ASP A 33 3.63 1.56 5.06
CA ASP A 33 3.88 1.91 3.66
C ASP A 33 3.57 3.40 3.36
N LEU A 34 2.68 4.04 4.15
CA LEU A 34 2.44 5.49 4.08
C LEU A 34 3.60 6.30 4.68
N ASP A 35 4.18 5.84 5.79
CA ASP A 35 5.36 6.48 6.40
C ASP A 35 6.59 6.40 5.47
N ARG A 36 6.76 5.28 4.76
CA ARG A 36 7.83 5.11 3.78
C ARG A 36 7.68 6.00 2.55
N GLN A 37 6.46 6.22 2.07
CA GLN A 37 6.20 7.10 0.92
C GLN A 37 6.23 8.60 1.31
N GLY A 38 5.75 8.94 2.50
CA GLY A 38 5.75 10.32 3.01
C GLY A 38 7.15 10.86 3.32
N SER A 39 8.12 9.98 3.64
CA SER A 39 9.52 10.37 3.80
C SER A 39 10.20 10.67 2.47
N ASN A 40 9.91 9.95 1.39
CA ASN A 40 10.47 10.24 0.07
C ASN A 40 10.06 11.64 -0.44
N ILE A 41 8.79 12.05 -0.29
CA ILE A 41 8.32 13.34 -0.85
C ILE A 41 8.97 14.58 -0.22
N LEU A 42 9.43 14.49 1.04
CA LEU A 42 9.99 15.63 1.79
C LEU A 42 11.52 15.66 1.79
N PHE A 43 12.17 14.53 1.48
CA PHE A 43 13.64 14.39 1.50
C PHE A 43 14.25 14.14 0.10
N ASP A 44 13.43 13.97 -0.96
CA ASP A 44 13.91 13.77 -2.33
C ASP A 44 14.42 15.05 -3.03
N GLU A 45 14.31 16.23 -2.41
CA GLU A 45 14.83 17.48 -3.01
C GLU A 45 16.35 17.70 -2.79
N ASP A 46 17.01 16.94 -1.90
CA ASP A 46 18.39 17.25 -1.47
C ASP A 46 19.44 16.11 -1.60
N GLU A 47 19.12 14.93 -2.13
CA GLU A 47 20.12 13.86 -2.29
C GLU A 47 20.32 13.46 -3.77
N PRO A 48 21.47 13.78 -4.41
CA PRO A 48 21.81 13.20 -5.70
C PRO A 48 21.97 11.69 -5.50
N GLN A 49 21.09 10.91 -6.14
CA GLN A 49 21.09 9.44 -6.13
C GLN A 49 22.51 8.87 -6.30
N GLN A 50 23.19 8.61 -5.19
CA GLN A 50 24.39 7.79 -5.15
C GLN A 50 24.07 6.50 -4.43
N LYS A 51 24.15 5.43 -5.23
CA LYS A 51 24.26 4.01 -4.87
C LYS A 51 22.96 3.34 -4.42
N ALA A 52 22.48 2.40 -5.25
CA ALA A 52 23.03 1.04 -5.17
C ALA A 52 22.48 0.14 -6.29
N VAL A 53 23.20 0.03 -7.41
CA VAL A 53 23.29 -1.25 -8.14
C VAL A 53 24.75 -1.44 -8.56
N LYS A 54 25.54 -2.03 -7.66
CA LYS A 54 26.69 -2.84 -8.08
C LYS A 54 26.94 -3.93 -7.05
N PRO A 55 26.59 -5.17 -7.38
CA PRO A 55 27.32 -6.32 -6.92
C PRO A 55 27.74 -7.16 -8.13
N SER A 56 29.01 -7.09 -8.49
CA SER A 56 29.70 -8.19 -9.16
C SER A 56 31.20 -7.96 -9.07
N SER A 57 31.74 -8.43 -7.97
CA SER A 57 33.11 -8.93 -7.88
C SER A 57 33.29 -10.10 -8.86
N HIS A 58 33.94 -9.82 -9.98
CA HIS A 58 34.61 -10.77 -10.87
C HIS A 58 35.66 -9.90 -11.59
N ASP A 59 36.96 -10.13 -11.56
CA ASP A 59 37.73 -11.31 -11.22
C ASP A 59 39.13 -10.82 -10.82
N SER A 60 39.82 -11.61 -10.02
CA SER A 60 41.19 -11.32 -9.60
C SER A 60 42.16 -11.67 -10.74
N GLN A 61 43.29 -10.93 -10.79
CA GLN A 61 44.64 -11.43 -11.09
C GLN A 61 45.09 -11.46 -12.57
N PRO A 62 46.40 -11.41 -12.85
CA PRO A 62 47.51 -10.61 -12.28
C PRO A 62 48.05 -9.54 -13.26
#